data_AF-A0A7J9QT42-F1
#
_entry.id   AF-A0A7J9QT42-F1
#
_cell.length_a   1.000
_cell.length_b   1.000
_cell.length_c   1.000
_cell.angle_alpha   90.00
_cell.angle_beta   90.00
_cell.angle_gamma   90.00
#
_symmetry.space_group_name_H-M   'P 1'
#
loop_
_entity.id
_entity.type
_entity.pdbx_description
1 polymer ?
#
loop_
_entity_poly.entity_id
_entity_poly.type
_entity_poly.pdbx_seq_one_letter_code
_entity_poly.pdbx_strand_id
1 'polypeptide(L)'
;MNLLFLAAISLVMVGIMPAFAESQTHSTDGGTLDVKLDYDEIIPGELTTLRTDFINPQTQKTQVHIDWTFSVSKDGEIIWGPTQLSHTSEGFLKNLRYEFESEGLYTIEFGVEGILFQPIPQEVVSFDIAVGDVVPSSAIPEWIKNNAGWWADGTITDSDFLTGIQYLIQQDILSVPQTSVTEGQEKEIPDWIKNNAGWWSQGQISDDDFLNGIQYLIGIGLITVEQQLQTQTLAGEFEDADFIHKTSGTAIVTIAGDSKTLDLTNFETLNGPDLYVYMSADKSNKDFVELGRLDKFKGDQSYNMPDSVDIVKYHNVLIWCQAFGVLFGSAELSVVGN
;
A
#
# COMPACT_ATOMS: atom_id res chain seq x y z
N MET A 1 2.13 -44.97 26.24
CA MET A 1 0.70 -44.67 26.51
C MET A 1 0.62 -43.87 27.80
N ASN A 2 0.49 -42.55 27.65
CA ASN A 2 -0.03 -41.53 28.58
C ASN A 2 0.66 -40.20 28.30
N LEU A 3 0.03 -39.40 27.44
CA LEU A 3 0.32 -37.98 27.29
C LEU A 3 -0.57 -37.23 28.30
N LEU A 4 0.05 -36.59 29.28
CA LEU A 4 -0.54 -35.50 30.04
C LEU A 4 -0.20 -34.20 29.30
N PHE A 5 -1.17 -33.61 28.62
CA PHE A 5 -1.05 -32.24 28.10
C PHE A 5 -1.26 -31.26 29.27
N LEU A 6 -0.20 -30.56 29.67
CA LEU A 6 -0.32 -29.31 30.42
C LEU A 6 -0.73 -28.22 29.43
N ALA A 7 -1.90 -27.61 29.65
CA ALA A 7 -2.28 -26.38 28.97
C ALA A 7 -1.45 -25.20 29.51
N ALA A 8 -0.55 -24.66 28.70
CA ALA A 8 0.09 -23.38 28.96
C ALA A 8 -0.89 -22.27 28.59
N ILE A 9 -1.46 -21.61 29.60
CA ILE A 9 -2.22 -20.37 29.42
C ILE A 9 -1.19 -19.29 29.08
N SER A 10 -1.12 -18.91 27.80
CA SER A 10 -0.34 -17.76 27.36
C SER A 10 -1.07 -16.49 27.83
N LEU A 11 -0.53 -15.87 28.88
CA LEU A 11 -0.95 -14.57 29.38
C LEU A 11 -0.48 -13.54 28.35
N VAL A 12 -1.39 -13.00 27.55
CA VAL A 12 -1.11 -11.84 26.68
C VAL A 12 -0.84 -10.65 27.58
N MET A 13 0.45 -10.37 27.80
CA MET A 13 0.94 -9.12 28.36
C MET A 13 0.59 -8.01 27.36
N VAL A 14 -0.46 -7.24 27.64
CA VAL A 14 -0.70 -5.96 26.97
C VAL A 14 0.37 -5.00 27.50
N GLY A 15 1.54 -5.02 26.84
CA GLY A 15 2.58 -4.03 27.03
C GLY A 15 2.13 -2.73 26.38
N ILE A 16 2.01 -1.67 27.18
CA ILE A 16 1.91 -0.30 26.67
C ILE A 16 3.22 -0.05 25.94
N MET A 17 3.22 -0.09 24.60
CA MET A 17 4.41 0.29 23.84
C MET A 17 4.65 1.79 24.06
N PRO A 18 5.87 2.21 24.43
CA PRO A 18 6.19 3.63 24.42
C PRO A 18 6.08 4.15 22.98
N ALA A 19 5.46 5.32 22.80
CA ALA A 19 5.50 6.05 21.53
C ALA A 19 6.97 6.29 21.17
N PHE A 20 7.48 5.59 20.17
CA PHE A 20 8.82 5.81 19.66
C PHE A 20 8.74 6.96 18.64
N ALA A 21 9.61 7.97 18.82
CA ALA A 21 9.84 8.96 17.78
C ALA A 21 10.47 8.27 16.56
N GLU A 22 9.94 8.54 15.38
CA GLU A 22 10.52 8.09 14.12
C GLU A 22 11.71 8.98 13.75
N SER A 23 12.74 8.38 13.16
CA SER A 23 14.00 9.06 12.82
C SER A 23 14.52 8.55 11.48
N GLN A 24 14.74 9.47 10.54
CA GLN A 24 15.31 9.19 9.22
C GLN A 24 16.53 10.10 9.00
N THR A 25 17.51 9.65 8.19
CA THR A 25 18.67 10.48 7.83
C THR A 25 19.09 10.16 6.41
N HIS A 26 18.95 11.15 5.52
CA HIS A 26 19.28 11.03 4.10
C HIS A 26 20.31 12.09 3.72
N SER A 27 21.18 11.79 2.76
CA SER A 27 22.06 12.78 2.17
C SER A 27 21.28 13.60 1.13
N THR A 28 21.67 14.86 0.96
CA THR A 28 21.24 15.65 -0.20
C THR A 28 21.74 15.00 -1.49
N ASP A 29 21.05 15.23 -2.60
CA ASP A 29 21.39 14.70 -3.93
C ASP A 29 22.80 15.11 -4.41
N GLY A 30 23.29 16.29 -4.01
CA GLY A 30 24.68 16.71 -4.22
C GLY A 30 25.67 16.19 -3.17
N GLY A 31 25.19 15.53 -2.11
CA GLY A 31 25.99 14.95 -1.04
C GLY A 31 26.69 15.96 -0.14
N THR A 32 26.33 17.24 -0.23
CA THR A 32 26.95 18.29 0.58
C THR A 32 26.52 18.19 2.05
N LEU A 33 25.30 17.73 2.33
CA LEU A 33 24.76 17.58 3.67
C LEU A 33 24.11 16.21 3.88
N ASP A 34 24.21 15.71 5.11
CA ASP A 34 23.23 14.74 5.63
C ASP A 34 22.14 15.54 6.36
N VAL A 35 20.87 15.19 6.14
CA VAL A 35 19.74 15.80 6.83
C VAL A 35 19.05 14.72 7.65
N LYS A 36 18.94 14.97 8.96
CA LYS A 36 18.23 14.10 9.88
C LYS A 36 16.86 14.70 10.17
N LEU A 37 15.83 13.87 10.10
CA LEU A 37 14.46 14.20 10.44
C LEU A 37 13.99 13.31 11.59
N ASP A 38 13.53 13.93 12.68
CA ASP A 38 12.85 13.25 13.78
C ASP A 38 11.42 13.79 13.94
N TYR A 39 10.46 12.90 14.15
CA TYR A 39 9.08 13.27 14.47
C TYR A 39 8.45 12.27 15.43
N ASP A 40 7.47 12.74 16.19
CA ASP A 40 6.64 11.89 17.04
C ASP A 40 5.47 11.33 16.22
N GLU A 41 4.71 10.39 16.78
CA GLU A 41 3.50 9.86 16.14
C GLU A 41 2.62 10.96 15.52
N ILE A 42 2.21 10.76 14.27
CA ILE A 42 1.44 11.73 13.51
C ILE A 42 -0.04 11.41 13.65
N ILE A 43 -0.79 12.37 14.21
CA ILE A 43 -2.25 12.31 14.30
C ILE A 43 -2.82 13.19 13.18
N PRO A 44 -3.61 12.63 12.24
CA PRO A 44 -4.24 13.41 11.18
C PRO A 44 -5.06 14.58 11.73
N GLY A 45 -4.88 15.78 11.15
CA GLY A 45 -5.53 17.02 11.58
C GLY A 45 -4.92 17.67 12.83
N GLU A 46 -3.80 17.16 13.35
CA GLU A 46 -3.01 17.81 14.39
C GLU A 46 -1.65 18.31 13.86
N LEU A 47 -1.11 19.36 14.50
CA LEU A 47 0.21 19.88 14.17
C LEU A 47 1.31 18.95 14.70
N THR A 48 2.04 18.31 13.79
CA THR A 48 3.25 17.54 14.10
C THR A 48 4.47 18.44 14.08
N THR A 49 5.38 18.25 15.04
CA THR A 49 6.69 18.91 15.03
C THR A 49 7.70 18.05 14.28
N LEU A 50 8.26 18.61 13.21
CA LEU A 50 9.32 18.01 12.39
C LEU A 50 10.65 18.58 12.85
N ARG A 51 11.43 17.80 13.58
CA ARG A 51 12.75 18.22 14.08
C ARG A 51 13.79 17.86 13.04
N THR A 52 14.52 18.86 12.55
CA THR A 52 15.49 18.66 11.46
C THR A 52 16.88 19.08 11.90
N ASP A 53 17.90 18.25 11.68
CA ASP A 53 19.31 18.59 11.85
C ASP A 53 20.03 18.50 10.50
N PHE A 54 20.76 19.55 10.14
CA PHE A 54 21.67 19.55 8.99
C PHE A 54 23.07 19.17 9.48
N ILE A 55 23.67 18.18 8.85
CA ILE A 55 24.91 17.52 9.31
C ILE A 55 25.92 17.57 8.18
N ASN A 56 27.17 17.90 8.50
CA ASN A 56 28.26 17.78 7.56
C ASN A 56 28.72 16.31 7.50
N PRO A 57 28.60 15.62 6.34
CA PRO A 57 28.83 14.18 6.24
C PRO A 57 30.28 13.78 6.53
N GLN A 58 31.26 14.68 6.31
CA GLN A 58 32.67 14.38 6.56
C GLN A 58 33.03 14.47 8.05
N THR A 59 32.45 15.44 8.75
CA THR A 59 32.80 15.70 10.16
C THR A 59 31.80 15.10 11.14
N GLN A 60 30.63 14.68 10.66
CA GLN A 60 29.53 14.15 11.47
C GLN A 60 29.08 15.13 12.56
N LYS A 61 29.18 16.43 12.26
CA LYS A 61 28.77 17.54 13.14
C LYS A 61 27.70 18.36 12.45
N THR A 62 26.87 19.01 13.26
CA THR A 62 25.87 19.97 12.79
C THR A 62 26.52 21.03 11.88
N GLN A 63 25.97 21.18 10.68
CA GLN A 63 26.35 22.22 9.75
C GLN A 63 25.50 23.46 10.04
N VAL A 64 26.17 24.50 10.53
CA VAL A 64 25.56 25.80 10.83
C VAL A 64 25.37 26.65 9.57
N HIS A 65 24.48 27.65 9.65
CA HIS A 65 24.22 28.62 8.59
C HIS A 65 23.76 28.00 7.28
N ILE A 66 22.55 27.43 7.29
CA ILE A 66 21.92 26.81 6.11
C ILE A 66 20.83 27.73 5.56
N ASP A 67 20.85 27.95 4.25
CA ASP A 67 19.74 28.54 3.49
C ASP A 67 18.90 27.41 2.89
N TRP A 68 17.62 27.33 3.25
CA TRP A 68 16.75 26.20 2.97
C TRP A 68 15.32 26.59 2.57
N THR A 69 14.68 25.68 1.83
CA THR A 69 13.24 25.68 1.53
C THR A 69 12.59 24.40 2.03
N PHE A 70 11.27 24.40 2.15
CA PHE A 70 10.51 23.22 2.57
C PHE A 70 9.23 23.09 1.75
N SER A 71 8.90 21.88 1.33
CA SER A 71 7.64 21.54 0.67
C SER A 71 7.11 20.20 1.15
N VAL A 72 5.80 20.02 0.97
CA VAL A 72 5.10 18.77 1.25
C VAL A 72 4.31 18.37 0.02
N SER A 73 4.46 17.12 -0.36
CA SER A 73 3.71 16.47 -1.43
C SER A 73 2.90 15.31 -0.87
N LYS A 74 1.80 14.99 -1.52
CA LYS A 74 0.98 13.79 -1.27
C LYS A 74 0.63 13.18 -2.62
N ASP A 75 0.79 11.86 -2.76
CA ASP A 75 0.51 11.13 -4.00
C ASP A 75 1.23 11.73 -5.24
N GLY A 76 2.45 12.26 -5.04
CA GLY A 76 3.26 12.88 -6.09
C GLY A 76 2.89 14.33 -6.45
N GLU A 77 1.84 14.90 -5.86
CA GLU A 77 1.46 16.30 -6.06
C GLU A 77 1.91 17.18 -4.89
N ILE A 78 2.54 18.33 -5.18
CA ILE A 78 2.89 19.32 -4.14
C ILE A 78 1.60 19.93 -3.60
N ILE A 79 1.31 19.65 -2.33
CA ILE A 79 0.14 20.19 -1.63
C ILE A 79 0.49 21.43 -0.80
N TRP A 80 1.78 21.64 -0.50
CA TRP A 80 2.24 22.80 0.23
C TRP A 80 3.70 23.16 -0.10
N GLY A 81 3.98 24.46 -0.18
CA GLY A 81 5.32 24.98 -0.51
C GLY A 81 5.63 24.97 -2.02
N PRO A 82 6.92 25.07 -2.40
CA PRO A 82 8.05 25.31 -1.51
C PRO A 82 7.96 26.68 -0.81
N THR A 83 8.48 26.77 0.41
CA THR A 83 8.58 28.05 1.14
C THR A 83 9.49 29.04 0.42
N GLN A 84 9.39 30.32 0.80
CA GLN A 84 10.49 31.25 0.53
C GLN A 84 11.78 30.79 1.21
N LEU A 85 12.91 31.12 0.60
CA LEU A 85 14.23 30.80 1.13
C LEU A 85 14.38 31.35 2.55
N SER A 86 14.68 30.45 3.47
CA SER A 86 14.81 30.71 4.90
C SER A 86 16.22 30.38 5.36
N HIS A 87 16.64 30.94 6.51
CA HIS A 87 18.00 30.74 7.04
C HIS A 87 17.96 30.18 8.46
N THR A 88 18.76 29.15 8.76
CA THR A 88 19.05 28.71 10.13
C THR A 88 20.52 28.91 10.47
N SER A 89 20.80 29.67 11.54
CA SER A 89 22.17 29.85 12.03
C SER A 89 22.65 28.67 12.87
N GLU A 90 21.76 27.95 13.54
CA GLU A 90 22.13 26.84 14.43
C GLU A 90 22.34 25.52 13.68
N GLY A 91 21.85 25.41 12.45
CA GLY A 91 21.94 24.17 11.66
C GLY A 91 20.88 23.13 12.01
N PHE A 92 19.84 23.52 12.73
CA PHE A 92 18.68 22.67 13.02
C PHE A 92 17.38 23.49 13.06
N LEU A 93 16.25 22.80 12.93
CA LEU A 93 14.89 23.35 12.95
C LEU A 93 14.09 22.66 14.05
N LYS A 94 13.84 23.34 15.17
CA LYS A 94 13.07 22.80 16.30
C LYS A 94 11.58 23.13 16.29
N ASN A 95 11.20 24.08 15.45
CA ASN A 95 9.84 24.65 15.42
C ASN A 95 9.17 24.48 14.05
N LEU A 96 9.75 23.69 13.13
CA LEU A 96 9.07 23.35 11.90
C LEU A 96 7.90 22.46 12.26
N ARG A 97 6.70 22.87 11.85
CA ARG A 97 5.46 22.14 12.13
C ARG A 97 4.63 22.07 10.87
N TYR A 98 3.97 20.93 10.71
CA TYR A 98 3.06 20.68 9.61
C TYR A 98 1.84 19.90 10.12
N GLU A 99 0.67 20.22 9.58
CA GLU A 99 -0.58 19.52 9.87
C GLU A 99 -0.87 18.58 8.70
N PHE A 100 -0.79 17.28 8.96
CA PHE A 100 -1.14 16.28 7.96
C PHE A 100 -2.66 16.08 8.00
N GLU A 101 -3.37 16.60 7.01
CA GLU A 101 -4.85 16.70 7.06
C GLU A 101 -5.57 15.33 7.04
N SER A 102 -4.93 14.30 6.48
CA SER A 102 -5.52 12.97 6.30
C SER A 102 -4.45 11.88 6.31
N GLU A 103 -4.88 10.64 6.52
CA GLU A 103 -4.04 9.46 6.34
C GLU A 103 -3.51 9.37 4.88
N GLY A 104 -2.34 8.78 4.72
CA GLY A 104 -1.69 8.64 3.42
C GLY A 104 -0.18 8.69 3.49
N LEU A 105 0.46 8.52 2.34
CA LEU A 105 1.89 8.70 2.16
C LEU A 105 2.17 10.15 1.76
N TYR A 106 3.04 10.80 2.52
CA TYR A 106 3.51 12.16 2.25
C TYR A 106 4.99 12.12 1.94
N THR A 107 5.42 12.97 1.04
CA THR A 107 6.85 13.23 0.83
C THR A 107 7.12 14.66 1.29
N ILE A 108 8.02 14.82 2.25
CA ILE A 108 8.54 16.14 2.60
C ILE A 108 9.88 16.35 1.91
N GLU A 109 10.14 17.56 1.45
CA GLU A 109 11.38 17.90 0.76
C GLU A 109 12.02 19.14 1.39
N PHE A 110 13.33 19.09 1.59
CA PHE A 110 14.15 20.25 1.90
C PHE A 110 15.02 20.60 0.70
N GLY A 111 14.87 21.81 0.17
CA GLY A 111 15.85 22.40 -0.74
C GLY A 111 16.94 23.12 0.04
N VAL A 112 18.19 23.03 -0.41
CA VAL A 112 19.36 23.68 0.18
C VAL A 112 20.05 24.52 -0.90
N GLU A 113 20.19 25.82 -0.65
CA GLU A 113 20.74 26.77 -1.64
C GLU A 113 21.95 27.55 -1.12
N GLY A 114 22.31 27.39 0.16
CA GLY A 114 23.46 28.09 0.74
C GLY A 114 23.96 27.51 2.06
N ILE A 115 25.27 27.62 2.28
CA ILE A 115 25.97 27.16 3.49
C ILE A 115 26.99 28.22 3.90
N LEU A 116 27.08 28.56 5.20
CA LEU A 116 28.05 29.54 5.73
C LEU A 116 28.03 30.89 4.95
N PHE A 117 26.82 31.35 4.57
CA PHE A 117 26.59 32.57 3.78
C PHE A 117 27.15 32.53 2.35
N GLN A 118 27.49 31.35 1.84
CA GLN A 118 27.90 31.15 0.47
C GLN A 118 26.82 30.35 -0.27
N PRO A 119 26.35 30.81 -1.44
CA PRO A 119 25.41 30.03 -2.23
C PRO A 119 26.08 28.75 -2.73
N ILE A 120 25.29 27.69 -2.82
CA ILE A 120 25.67 26.41 -3.43
C ILE A 120 24.76 26.14 -4.64
N PRO A 121 25.13 25.25 -5.58
CA PRO A 121 24.14 24.66 -6.48
C PRO A 121 22.97 24.12 -5.64
N GLN A 122 21.73 24.33 -6.10
CA GLN A 122 20.57 23.83 -5.38
C GLN A 122 20.68 22.32 -5.24
N GLU A 123 20.56 21.86 -4.01
CA GLU A 123 20.49 20.45 -3.65
C GLU A 123 19.17 20.17 -2.95
N VAL A 124 18.67 18.94 -3.05
CA VAL A 124 17.42 18.52 -2.41
C VAL A 124 17.61 17.25 -1.60
N VAL A 125 16.76 17.08 -0.59
CA VAL A 125 16.61 15.83 0.16
C VAL A 125 15.15 15.63 0.50
N SER A 126 14.65 14.42 0.28
CA SER A 126 13.26 14.05 0.56
C SER A 126 13.16 12.96 1.63
N PHE A 127 12.02 12.95 2.33
CA PHE A 127 11.66 11.94 3.31
C PHE A 127 10.21 11.53 3.09
N ASP A 128 9.97 10.23 3.08
CA ASP A 128 8.63 9.69 3.04
C ASP A 128 8.10 9.49 4.47
N ILE A 129 6.89 9.97 4.68
CA ILE A 129 6.19 9.98 5.95
C ILE A 129 4.85 9.29 5.76
N ALA A 130 4.69 8.17 6.44
CA ALA A 130 3.41 7.49 6.56
C ALA A 130 2.57 8.13 7.67
N VAL A 131 1.32 8.46 7.34
CA VAL A 131 0.36 9.03 8.28
C VAL A 131 -0.84 8.08 8.40
N GLY A 132 -1.10 7.60 9.63
CA GLY A 132 -2.12 6.56 9.91
C GLY A 132 -1.59 5.14 9.78
N ASP A 133 -2.47 4.16 9.59
CA ASP A 133 -2.14 2.73 9.40
C ASP A 133 -1.59 2.43 7.99
N VAL A 134 -1.11 3.47 7.29
CA VAL A 134 -0.46 3.32 6.00
C VAL A 134 0.93 2.79 6.26
N VAL A 135 1.15 1.50 6.02
CA VAL A 135 2.49 0.94 6.07
C VAL A 135 3.22 1.52 4.86
N PRO A 136 4.33 2.30 5.03
CA PRO A 136 5.16 2.64 3.89
C PRO A 136 5.59 1.30 3.31
N SER A 137 5.29 1.07 2.02
CA SER A 137 5.91 -0.01 1.29
C SER A 137 7.40 0.17 1.47
N SER A 138 7.99 -0.67 2.31
CA SER A 138 9.29 -0.46 2.96
C SER A 138 10.34 0.09 2.00
N ALA A 139 11.02 1.17 2.41
CA ALA A 139 12.23 1.69 1.78
C ALA A 139 13.07 0.53 1.24
N ILE A 140 13.35 0.56 -0.06
CA ILE A 140 13.98 -0.57 -0.74
C ILE A 140 15.29 -0.88 -0.03
N PRO A 141 15.49 -2.09 0.54
CA PRO A 141 16.70 -2.39 1.28
C PRO A 141 17.99 -2.02 0.51
N GLU A 142 18.92 -1.34 1.18
CA GLU A 142 20.15 -0.80 0.57
C GLU A 142 20.99 -1.86 -0.19
N TRP A 143 20.92 -3.12 0.24
CA TRP A 143 21.61 -4.21 -0.45
C TRP A 143 21.07 -4.46 -1.87
N ILE A 144 19.82 -4.09 -2.15
CA ILE A 144 19.23 -4.15 -3.49
C ILE A 144 19.81 -3.05 -4.37
N LYS A 145 20.08 -1.85 -3.83
CA LYS A 145 20.79 -0.76 -4.52
C LYS A 145 22.19 -1.18 -4.95
N ASN A 146 22.92 -1.89 -4.08
CA ASN A 146 24.23 -2.46 -4.44
C ASN A 146 24.15 -3.42 -5.63
N ASN A 147 23.12 -4.28 -5.67
CA ASN A 147 22.92 -5.20 -6.78
C ASN A 147 22.61 -4.46 -8.10
N ALA A 148 21.84 -3.36 -8.03
CA ALA A 148 21.60 -2.51 -9.20
C ALA A 148 22.87 -1.84 -9.74
N GLY A 149 23.77 -1.42 -8.84
CA GLY A 149 25.09 -0.92 -9.23
C GLY A 149 25.94 -1.98 -9.95
N TRP A 150 25.98 -3.20 -9.41
CA TRP A 150 26.65 -4.34 -10.05
C TRP A 150 26.01 -4.76 -11.38
N TRP A 151 24.73 -4.48 -11.57
CA TRP A 151 24.07 -4.73 -12.85
C TRP A 151 24.45 -3.67 -13.89
N ALA A 152 24.45 -2.40 -13.48
CA ALA A 152 24.80 -1.28 -14.35
C ALA A 152 26.28 -1.32 -14.80
N ASP A 153 27.19 -1.79 -13.94
CA ASP A 153 28.62 -1.94 -14.28
C ASP A 153 28.97 -3.24 -15.03
N GLY A 154 28.00 -4.14 -15.20
CA GLY A 154 28.16 -5.42 -15.89
C GLY A 154 28.79 -6.54 -15.05
N THR A 155 28.92 -6.36 -13.73
CA THR A 155 29.39 -7.39 -12.79
C THR A 155 28.40 -8.54 -12.66
N ILE A 156 27.09 -8.27 -12.69
CA ILE A 156 26.04 -9.29 -12.77
C ILE A 156 25.29 -9.22 -14.10
N THR A 157 24.78 -10.38 -14.54
CA THR A 157 24.09 -10.47 -15.84
C THR A 157 22.66 -9.96 -15.76
N ASP A 158 22.10 -9.60 -16.92
CA ASP A 158 20.70 -9.22 -17.06
C ASP A 158 19.76 -10.27 -16.47
N SER A 159 20.01 -11.55 -16.78
CA SER A 159 19.19 -12.65 -16.25
C SER A 159 19.25 -12.75 -14.72
N ASP A 160 20.44 -12.56 -14.13
CA ASP A 160 20.62 -12.65 -12.67
C ASP A 160 19.87 -11.51 -11.97
N PHE A 161 19.98 -10.30 -12.50
CA PHE A 161 19.32 -9.12 -11.95
C PHE A 161 17.80 -9.24 -12.06
N LEU A 162 17.26 -9.57 -13.25
CA LEU A 162 15.82 -9.69 -13.46
C LEU A 162 15.20 -10.80 -12.61
N THR A 163 15.88 -11.94 -12.47
CA THR A 163 15.43 -13.03 -11.58
C THR A 163 15.43 -12.59 -10.11
N GLY A 164 16.43 -11.81 -9.70
CA GLY A 164 16.49 -11.22 -8.36
C GLY A 164 15.32 -10.28 -8.07
N ILE A 165 15.02 -9.36 -9.00
CA ILE A 165 13.86 -8.46 -8.88
C ILE A 165 12.55 -9.25 -8.82
N GLN A 166 12.38 -10.25 -9.70
CA GLN A 166 11.19 -11.11 -9.69
C GLN A 166 11.00 -11.79 -8.33
N TYR A 167 12.07 -12.34 -7.75
CA TYR A 167 12.04 -12.97 -6.42
C TYR A 167 11.65 -11.96 -5.32
N LEU A 168 12.23 -10.75 -5.36
CA LEU A 168 11.94 -9.70 -4.38
C LEU A 168 10.46 -9.28 -4.39
N ILE A 169 9.87 -9.16 -5.58
CA ILE A 169 8.44 -8.87 -5.73
C ILE A 169 7.60 -10.04 -5.20
N GLN A 170 7.97 -11.28 -5.52
CA GLN A 170 7.26 -12.47 -5.04
C GLN A 170 7.30 -12.65 -3.51
N GLN A 171 8.32 -12.13 -2.83
CA GLN A 171 8.45 -12.21 -1.38
C GLN A 171 7.88 -10.98 -0.66
N ASP A 172 7.22 -10.07 -1.38
CA ASP A 172 6.68 -8.82 -0.84
C ASP A 172 7.77 -7.92 -0.20
N ILE A 173 9.02 -8.05 -0.66
CA ILE A 173 10.16 -7.23 -0.23
C ILE A 173 10.26 -5.97 -1.11
N LEU A 174 9.86 -6.08 -2.38
CA LEU A 174 9.83 -4.98 -3.35
C LEU A 174 8.42 -4.84 -3.90
N SER A 175 7.71 -3.78 -3.51
CA SER A 175 6.43 -3.45 -4.11
C SER A 175 6.66 -2.62 -5.37
N VAL A 176 6.01 -3.01 -6.46
CA VAL A 176 6.04 -2.26 -7.73
C VAL A 176 4.61 -1.84 -8.04
N PRO A 177 4.35 -0.57 -8.42
CA PRO A 177 3.01 -0.14 -8.72
C PRO A 177 2.41 -0.98 -9.85
N GLN A 178 1.13 -1.34 -9.71
CA GLN A 178 0.45 -2.26 -10.61
C GLN A 178 0.54 -1.81 -12.08
N THR A 179 0.86 -2.72 -12.99
CA THR A 179 0.88 -2.47 -14.44
C THR A 179 0.46 -3.72 -15.19
N SER A 180 -0.39 -3.53 -16.20
CA SER A 180 -0.81 -4.61 -17.09
C SER A 180 0.30 -4.93 -18.09
N VAL A 181 0.55 -6.22 -18.32
CA VAL A 181 1.47 -6.68 -19.37
C VAL A 181 0.89 -6.24 -20.72
N THR A 182 1.64 -5.38 -21.42
CA THR A 182 1.38 -5.03 -22.82
C THR A 182 2.22 -5.96 -23.68
N GLU A 183 1.59 -6.81 -24.50
CA GLU A 183 2.32 -7.68 -25.43
C GLU A 183 3.18 -6.84 -26.40
N GLY A 184 4.46 -6.67 -26.05
CA GLY A 184 5.48 -6.04 -26.86
C GLY A 184 6.52 -7.06 -27.32
N GLN A 185 6.98 -6.96 -28.56
CA GLN A 185 7.97 -7.89 -29.15
C GLN A 185 9.42 -7.58 -28.74
N GLU A 186 9.64 -6.70 -27.77
CA GLU A 186 10.97 -6.25 -27.36
C GLU A 186 11.59 -7.29 -26.41
N LYS A 187 12.66 -7.96 -26.87
CA LYS A 187 13.33 -9.04 -26.13
C LYS A 187 14.59 -8.60 -25.40
N GLU A 188 14.94 -7.32 -25.51
CA GLU A 188 16.19 -6.77 -24.98
C GLU A 188 15.87 -5.62 -24.02
N ILE A 189 16.68 -5.51 -22.96
CA ILE A 189 16.52 -4.48 -21.94
C ILE A 189 17.03 -3.14 -22.51
N PRO A 190 16.21 -2.08 -22.55
CA PRO A 190 16.66 -0.77 -22.97
C PRO A 190 17.79 -0.21 -22.09
N ASP A 191 18.77 0.44 -22.73
CA ASP A 191 19.95 1.01 -22.04
C ASP A 191 19.59 2.00 -20.93
N TRP A 192 18.49 2.75 -21.08
CA TRP A 192 18.04 3.72 -20.08
C TRP A 192 17.70 3.06 -18.74
N ILE A 193 17.27 1.80 -18.72
CA ILE A 193 16.94 1.08 -17.49
C ILE A 193 18.21 0.71 -16.73
N LYS A 194 19.26 0.30 -17.44
CA LYS A 194 20.58 0.06 -16.84
C LYS A 194 21.23 1.34 -16.34
N ASN A 195 21.08 2.44 -17.07
CA ASN A 195 21.57 3.75 -16.62
C ASN A 195 20.86 4.18 -15.33
N ASN A 196 19.53 4.01 -15.26
CA ASN A 196 18.76 4.29 -14.04
C ASN A 196 19.21 3.43 -12.87
N ALA A 197 19.48 2.13 -13.07
CA ALA A 197 20.03 1.28 -12.00
C ALA A 197 21.37 1.81 -11.45
N GLY A 198 22.24 2.31 -12.34
CA GLY A 198 23.49 2.94 -11.96
C GLY A 198 23.28 4.22 -11.14
N TRP A 199 22.43 5.12 -11.63
CA TRP A 199 22.08 6.37 -10.94
C TRP A 199 21.40 6.11 -9.60
N TRP A 200 20.52 5.11 -9.52
CA TRP A 200 19.82 4.71 -8.31
C TRP A 200 20.77 4.16 -7.25
N SER A 201 21.72 3.31 -7.64
CA SER A 201 22.78 2.80 -6.74
C SER A 201 23.71 3.89 -6.20
N GLN A 202 23.74 5.06 -6.85
CA GLN A 202 24.54 6.21 -6.47
C GLN A 202 23.72 7.28 -5.73
N GLY A 203 22.43 7.03 -5.49
CA GLY A 203 21.51 7.99 -4.85
C GLY A 203 21.14 9.19 -5.72
N GLN A 204 21.37 9.13 -7.04
CA GLN A 204 21.11 10.24 -7.96
C GLN A 204 19.66 10.29 -8.47
N ILE A 205 18.92 9.19 -8.34
CA ILE A 205 17.49 9.11 -8.63
C ILE A 205 16.78 8.40 -7.47
N SER A 206 15.48 8.68 -7.32
CA SER A 206 14.66 8.12 -6.24
C SER A 206 14.37 6.63 -6.44
N ASP A 207 13.86 5.99 -5.38
CA ASP A 207 13.36 4.61 -5.44
C ASP A 207 12.23 4.49 -6.48
N ASP A 208 11.32 5.47 -6.55
CA ASP A 208 10.23 5.50 -7.53
C ASP A 208 10.74 5.62 -8.98
N ASP A 209 11.75 6.44 -9.24
CA ASP A 209 12.36 6.58 -10.57
C ASP A 209 12.94 5.24 -11.07
N PHE A 210 13.53 4.48 -10.16
CA PHE A 210 14.02 3.14 -10.46
C PHE A 210 12.87 2.13 -10.63
N LEU A 211 11.87 2.17 -9.74
CA LEU A 211 10.70 1.29 -9.78
C LEU A 211 9.87 1.49 -11.06
N ASN A 212 9.80 2.70 -11.61
CA ASN A 212 9.19 2.96 -12.92
C ASN A 212 9.90 2.20 -14.05
N GLY A 213 11.22 2.02 -13.96
CA GLY A 213 11.99 1.17 -14.86
C GLY A 213 11.65 -0.32 -14.72
N ILE A 214 11.50 -0.80 -13.48
CA ILE A 214 11.06 -2.18 -13.20
C ILE A 214 9.62 -2.40 -13.69
N GLN A 215 8.75 -1.43 -13.49
CA GLN A 215 7.38 -1.45 -13.99
C GLN A 215 7.33 -1.57 -15.52
N TYR A 216 8.18 -0.83 -16.24
CA TYR A 216 8.31 -0.96 -17.69
C TYR A 216 8.70 -2.39 -18.10
N LEU A 217 9.70 -2.99 -17.41
CA LEU A 217 10.16 -4.35 -17.70
C LEU A 217 9.09 -5.43 -17.47
N ILE A 218 8.24 -5.23 -16.46
CA ILE A 218 7.04 -6.06 -16.23
C ILE A 218 6.05 -5.84 -17.38
N GLY A 219 5.81 -4.58 -17.74
CA GLY A 219 4.90 -4.19 -18.82
C GLY A 219 5.24 -4.87 -20.16
N ILE A 220 6.52 -4.96 -20.53
CA ILE A 220 6.95 -5.63 -21.77
C ILE A 220 7.18 -7.14 -21.62
N GLY A 221 6.93 -7.71 -20.44
CA GLY A 221 7.02 -9.16 -20.19
C GLY A 221 8.44 -9.70 -20.00
N LEU A 222 9.44 -8.84 -19.78
CA LEU A 222 10.81 -9.29 -19.44
C LEU A 222 10.94 -9.72 -17.98
N ILE A 223 10.13 -9.14 -17.08
CA ILE A 223 9.94 -9.63 -15.71
C ILE A 223 8.55 -10.24 -15.62
N THR A 224 8.48 -11.53 -15.33
CA THR A 224 7.20 -12.21 -15.10
C THR A 224 6.93 -12.30 -13.61
N VAL A 225 6.12 -11.37 -13.09
CA VAL A 225 5.57 -11.54 -11.75
C VAL A 225 4.31 -12.36 -11.90
N GLU A 226 4.28 -13.60 -11.40
CA GLU A 226 3.00 -14.25 -11.12
C GLU A 226 2.31 -13.36 -10.10
N GLN A 227 1.36 -12.52 -10.54
CA GLN A 227 0.56 -11.75 -9.61
C GLN A 227 -0.12 -12.76 -8.69
N GLN A 228 0.35 -12.86 -7.45
CA GLN A 228 -0.51 -13.32 -6.39
C GLN A 228 -1.54 -12.22 -6.24
N LEU A 229 -2.68 -12.37 -6.91
CA LEU A 229 -3.83 -11.51 -6.70
C LEU A 229 -4.06 -11.52 -5.19
N GLN A 230 -3.79 -10.39 -4.50
CA GLN A 230 -4.08 -10.28 -3.07
C GLN A 230 -5.57 -10.59 -2.93
N THR A 231 -5.85 -11.80 -2.47
CA THR A 231 -7.19 -12.33 -2.51
C THR A 231 -7.87 -11.88 -1.24
N GLN A 232 -8.64 -10.79 -1.30
CA GLN A 232 -9.45 -10.39 -0.16
C GLN A 232 -10.67 -11.28 -0.08
N THR A 233 -10.87 -11.90 1.08
CA THR A 233 -12.05 -12.74 1.33
C THR A 233 -12.95 -12.04 2.35
N LEU A 234 -14.21 -11.84 1.98
CA LEU A 234 -15.26 -11.48 2.92
C LEU A 234 -16.20 -12.65 3.10
N ALA A 235 -16.71 -12.87 4.31
CA ALA A 235 -17.68 -13.92 4.57
C ALA A 235 -18.79 -13.46 5.51
N GLY A 236 -19.94 -14.12 5.37
CA GLY A 236 -21.11 -13.94 6.22
C GLY A 236 -21.94 -15.21 6.28
N GLU A 237 -22.48 -15.51 7.45
CA GLU A 237 -23.44 -16.61 7.61
C GLU A 237 -24.85 -16.14 7.28
N PHE A 238 -25.61 -16.96 6.55
CA PHE A 238 -27.00 -16.66 6.28
C PHE A 238 -27.84 -16.79 7.55
N GLU A 239 -28.70 -15.79 7.76
CA GLU A 239 -29.78 -15.81 8.72
C GLU A 239 -31.15 -15.80 8.03
N ASP A 240 -32.12 -16.41 8.71
CA ASP A 240 -33.51 -16.42 8.27
C ASP A 240 -34.08 -14.99 8.25
N ALA A 241 -34.80 -14.63 7.18
CA ALA A 241 -35.52 -13.35 7.16
C ALA A 241 -36.72 -13.35 8.13
N ASP A 242 -37.34 -14.51 8.34
CA ASP A 242 -38.45 -14.69 9.26
C ASP A 242 -38.58 -16.15 9.76
N PHE A 243 -39.65 -16.46 10.49
CA PHE A 243 -39.84 -17.78 11.06
C PHE A 243 -40.18 -18.88 10.04
N ILE A 244 -40.61 -18.54 8.82
CA ILE A 244 -41.00 -19.49 7.78
C ILE A 244 -39.95 -19.62 6.68
N HIS A 245 -39.24 -18.57 6.28
CA HIS A 245 -38.24 -18.61 5.21
C HIS A 245 -36.89 -19.05 5.78
N LYS A 246 -36.76 -20.37 5.96
CA LYS A 246 -35.51 -20.97 6.46
C LYS A 246 -34.41 -20.85 5.42
N THR A 247 -33.30 -20.23 5.79
CA THR A 247 -32.12 -20.01 4.94
C THR A 247 -30.85 -20.18 5.77
N SER A 248 -29.90 -20.97 5.28
CA SER A 248 -28.63 -21.25 5.95
C SER A 248 -27.49 -21.42 4.96
N GLY A 249 -26.26 -21.41 5.47
CA GLY A 249 -25.02 -21.55 4.70
C GLY A 249 -24.16 -20.31 4.82
N THR A 250 -23.04 -20.30 4.10
CA THR A 250 -22.07 -19.20 4.15
C THR A 250 -21.99 -18.53 2.79
N ALA A 251 -22.10 -17.20 2.76
CA ALA A 251 -21.73 -16.37 1.63
C ALA A 251 -20.26 -15.99 1.74
N ILE A 252 -19.48 -16.20 0.69
CA ILE A 252 -18.05 -15.90 0.61
C ILE A 252 -17.81 -15.06 -0.64
N VAL A 253 -17.28 -13.85 -0.49
CA VAL A 253 -16.84 -13.02 -1.60
C VAL A 253 -15.32 -13.12 -1.70
N THR A 254 -14.85 -13.51 -2.88
CA THR A 254 -13.44 -13.56 -3.24
C THR A 254 -13.14 -12.41 -4.20
N ILE A 255 -12.25 -11.52 -3.80
CA ILE A 255 -11.79 -10.38 -4.61
C ILE A 255 -10.35 -10.66 -5.00
N ALA A 256 -10.09 -10.80 -6.30
CA ALA A 256 -8.78 -11.12 -6.84
C ALA A 256 -8.48 -10.17 -8.02
N GLY A 257 -7.76 -9.08 -7.75
CA GLY A 257 -7.61 -7.97 -8.70
C GLY A 257 -8.96 -7.33 -9.01
N ASP A 258 -9.29 -7.19 -10.29
CA ASP A 258 -10.59 -6.67 -10.73
C ASP A 258 -11.72 -7.72 -10.64
N SER A 259 -11.38 -9.01 -10.51
CA SER A 259 -12.37 -10.09 -10.48
C SER A 259 -12.99 -10.23 -9.09
N LYS A 260 -14.33 -10.23 -9.04
CA LYS A 260 -15.12 -10.47 -7.83
C LYS A 260 -16.08 -11.64 -8.06
N THR A 261 -16.03 -12.64 -7.18
CA THR A 261 -16.98 -13.77 -7.19
C THR A 261 -17.65 -13.91 -5.84
N LEU A 262 -18.95 -14.22 -5.85
CA LEU A 262 -19.71 -14.61 -4.68
C LEU A 262 -19.99 -16.12 -4.73
N ASP A 263 -19.49 -16.84 -3.74
CA ASP A 263 -19.73 -18.26 -3.53
C ASP A 263 -20.67 -18.46 -2.34
N LEU A 264 -21.78 -19.18 -2.56
CA LEU A 264 -22.64 -19.65 -1.49
C LEU A 264 -22.28 -21.11 -1.21
N THR A 265 -21.87 -21.41 0.02
CA THR A 265 -21.42 -22.75 0.43
C THR A 265 -22.29 -23.34 1.53
N ASN A 266 -22.48 -24.66 1.50
CA ASN A 266 -23.44 -25.37 2.37
C ASN A 266 -24.84 -24.71 2.35
N PHE A 267 -25.18 -24.07 1.23
CA PHE A 267 -26.35 -23.22 1.14
C PHE A 267 -27.63 -24.07 1.10
N GLU A 268 -28.66 -23.65 1.82
CA GLU A 268 -29.99 -24.22 1.76
C GLU A 268 -31.02 -23.13 2.05
N THR A 269 -32.05 -23.03 1.21
CA THR A 269 -33.20 -22.15 1.44
C THR A 269 -34.50 -22.85 1.04
N LEU A 270 -35.64 -22.36 1.50
CA LEU A 270 -36.94 -22.85 1.05
C LEU A 270 -37.18 -22.53 -0.43
N ASN A 271 -37.94 -23.40 -1.10
CA ASN A 271 -38.33 -23.18 -2.48
C ASN A 271 -39.22 -21.94 -2.61
N GLY A 272 -38.83 -21.04 -3.51
CA GLY A 272 -39.63 -19.90 -3.96
C GLY A 272 -39.80 -19.93 -5.48
N PRO A 273 -40.87 -19.33 -6.05
CA PRO A 273 -41.09 -19.39 -7.49
C PRO A 273 -40.06 -18.57 -8.29
N ASP A 274 -39.46 -17.55 -7.69
CA ASP A 274 -38.69 -16.53 -8.39
C ASP A 274 -37.62 -15.89 -7.49
N LEU A 275 -36.67 -16.69 -7.01
CA LEU A 275 -35.59 -16.26 -6.12
C LEU A 275 -34.37 -15.74 -6.89
N TYR A 276 -33.77 -14.67 -6.40
CA TYR A 276 -32.57 -14.01 -6.95
C TYR A 276 -31.56 -13.72 -5.84
N VAL A 277 -30.29 -13.57 -6.24
CA VAL A 277 -29.18 -13.23 -5.36
C VAL A 277 -28.79 -11.78 -5.58
N TYR A 278 -28.83 -10.97 -4.53
CA TYR A 278 -28.48 -9.55 -4.57
C TYR A 278 -27.31 -9.22 -3.65
N MET A 279 -26.51 -8.23 -4.04
CA MET A 279 -25.67 -7.44 -3.14
C MET A 279 -26.43 -6.17 -2.76
N SER A 280 -26.57 -5.86 -1.48
CA SER A 280 -27.43 -4.76 -1.00
C SER A 280 -26.75 -3.94 0.09
N ALA A 281 -27.11 -2.65 0.16
CA ALA A 281 -26.61 -1.73 1.17
C ALA A 281 -27.23 -1.99 2.55
N ASP A 282 -28.42 -2.58 2.57
CA ASP A 282 -29.14 -3.00 3.77
C ASP A 282 -29.99 -4.25 3.48
N LYS A 283 -30.76 -4.73 4.47
CA LYS A 283 -31.67 -5.88 4.32
C LYS A 283 -32.99 -5.54 3.60
N SER A 284 -32.98 -4.56 2.70
CA SER A 284 -34.12 -4.16 1.86
C SER A 284 -33.81 -4.25 0.36
N ASN A 285 -34.83 -4.05 -0.48
CA ASN A 285 -34.72 -4.08 -1.94
C ASN A 285 -34.68 -2.67 -2.57
N LYS A 286 -34.16 -1.66 -1.86
CA LYS A 286 -34.17 -0.26 -2.33
C LYS A 286 -32.90 0.14 -3.06
N ASP A 287 -31.75 -0.34 -2.60
CA ASP A 287 -30.43 0.00 -3.15
C ASP A 287 -29.59 -1.28 -3.18
N PHE A 288 -29.61 -1.93 -4.34
CA PHE A 288 -29.03 -3.25 -4.54
C PHE A 288 -28.48 -3.43 -5.96
N VAL A 289 -27.61 -4.42 -6.12
CA VAL A 289 -27.14 -4.96 -7.38
C VAL A 289 -27.59 -6.40 -7.50
N GLU A 290 -28.29 -6.73 -8.58
CA GLU A 290 -28.71 -8.10 -8.87
C GLU A 290 -27.57 -8.89 -9.53
N LEU A 291 -27.20 -10.02 -8.93
CA LEU A 291 -26.19 -10.93 -9.49
C LEU A 291 -26.80 -12.00 -10.39
N GLY A 292 -28.07 -12.34 -10.18
CA GLY A 292 -28.82 -13.23 -11.03
C GLY A 292 -29.86 -14.07 -10.29
N ARG A 293 -30.55 -14.92 -11.05
CA ARG A 293 -31.53 -15.87 -10.52
C ARG A 293 -30.83 -16.94 -9.69
N LEU A 294 -31.44 -17.35 -8.58
CA LEU A 294 -30.93 -18.42 -7.74
C LEU A 294 -30.94 -19.76 -8.52
N ASP A 295 -29.76 -20.36 -8.69
CA ASP A 295 -29.59 -21.58 -9.48
C ASP A 295 -30.17 -22.81 -8.78
N LYS A 296 -29.87 -22.96 -7.48
CA LYS A 296 -30.22 -24.13 -6.67
C LYS A 296 -30.72 -23.67 -5.30
N PHE A 297 -31.77 -24.32 -4.80
CA PHE A 297 -32.25 -24.10 -3.43
C PHE A 297 -31.39 -24.80 -2.38
N LYS A 298 -30.51 -25.72 -2.79
CA LYS A 298 -29.59 -26.45 -1.91
C LYS A 298 -28.26 -26.76 -2.61
N GLY A 299 -27.17 -26.63 -1.86
CA GLY A 299 -25.81 -26.92 -2.30
C GLY A 299 -25.09 -25.70 -2.86
N ASP A 300 -23.79 -25.90 -3.10
CA ASP A 300 -22.88 -24.81 -3.44
C ASP A 300 -23.15 -24.22 -4.83
N GLN A 301 -22.97 -22.92 -4.97
CA GLN A 301 -23.24 -22.16 -6.19
C GLN A 301 -22.48 -20.83 -6.18
N SER A 302 -22.19 -20.31 -7.37
CA SER A 302 -21.30 -19.16 -7.56
C SER A 302 -21.90 -18.14 -8.51
N TYR A 303 -21.68 -16.87 -8.23
CA TYR A 303 -22.15 -15.74 -9.02
C TYR A 303 -20.99 -14.78 -9.30
N ASN A 304 -20.83 -14.40 -10.57
CA ASN A 304 -19.89 -13.35 -10.92
C ASN A 304 -20.48 -12.01 -10.51
N MET A 305 -19.65 -11.18 -9.90
CA MET A 305 -20.03 -9.84 -9.48
C MET A 305 -19.45 -8.82 -10.47
N PRO A 306 -20.25 -7.87 -10.98
CA PRO A 306 -19.71 -6.82 -11.84
C PRO A 306 -18.63 -5.99 -11.13
N ASP A 307 -17.61 -5.57 -11.86
CA ASP A 307 -16.48 -4.80 -11.32
C ASP A 307 -16.95 -3.50 -10.64
N SER A 308 -18.04 -2.92 -11.14
CA SER A 308 -18.68 -1.69 -10.63
C SER A 308 -19.33 -1.82 -9.24
N VAL A 309 -19.40 -3.03 -8.66
CA VAL A 309 -19.97 -3.21 -7.33
C VAL A 309 -18.99 -2.71 -6.27
N ASP A 310 -19.40 -1.68 -5.53
CA ASP A 310 -18.74 -1.21 -4.31
C ASP A 310 -19.11 -2.14 -3.13
N ILE A 311 -18.17 -3.00 -2.73
CA ILE A 311 -18.40 -4.00 -1.67
C ILE A 311 -18.52 -3.37 -0.28
N VAL A 312 -17.96 -2.17 -0.08
CA VAL A 312 -18.08 -1.43 1.18
C VAL A 312 -19.51 -0.93 1.33
N LYS A 313 -20.08 -0.40 0.25
CA LYS A 313 -21.49 0.00 0.22
C LYS A 313 -22.41 -1.22 0.30
N TYR A 314 -22.23 -2.20 -0.60
CA TYR A 314 -23.13 -3.34 -0.77
C TYR A 314 -22.64 -4.59 -0.03
N HIS A 315 -22.56 -4.52 1.29
CA HIS A 315 -21.99 -5.56 2.16
C HIS A 315 -22.99 -6.63 2.62
N ASN A 316 -24.24 -6.62 2.12
CA ASN A 316 -25.24 -7.65 2.44
C ASN A 316 -25.56 -8.52 1.23
N VAL A 317 -25.49 -9.84 1.38
CA VAL A 317 -26.00 -10.80 0.39
C VAL A 317 -27.44 -11.13 0.72
N LEU A 318 -28.37 -10.92 -0.22
CA LEU A 318 -29.79 -11.20 -0.02
C LEU A 318 -30.28 -12.31 -0.94
N ILE A 319 -31.10 -13.21 -0.42
CA ILE A 319 -31.95 -14.10 -1.20
C ILE A 319 -33.33 -13.47 -1.29
N TRP A 320 -33.69 -12.94 -2.46
CA TRP A 320 -34.90 -12.14 -2.64
C TRP A 320 -35.88 -12.80 -3.60
N CYS A 321 -37.16 -12.85 -3.23
CA CYS A 321 -38.21 -13.28 -4.15
C CYS A 321 -38.79 -12.08 -4.91
N GLN A 322 -38.51 -11.96 -6.21
CA GLN A 322 -39.01 -10.86 -7.03
C GLN A 322 -40.54 -10.89 -7.19
N ALA A 323 -41.10 -12.05 -7.49
CA ALA A 323 -42.54 -12.22 -7.72
C ALA A 323 -43.41 -11.76 -6.53
N PHE A 324 -42.91 -11.90 -5.29
CA PHE A 324 -43.65 -11.55 -4.08
C PHE A 324 -43.08 -10.35 -3.31
N GLY A 325 -41.89 -9.85 -3.69
CA GLY A 325 -41.25 -8.72 -3.03
C GLY A 325 -40.89 -9.01 -1.57
N VAL A 326 -40.38 -10.21 -1.27
CA VAL A 326 -40.04 -10.64 0.10
C VAL A 326 -38.62 -11.18 0.20
N LEU A 327 -37.98 -10.92 1.33
CA LEU A 327 -36.66 -11.46 1.69
C LEU A 327 -36.80 -12.88 2.22
N PHE A 328 -35.96 -13.81 1.78
CA PHE A 328 -35.89 -15.18 2.29
C PHE A 328 -34.76 -15.37 3.30
N GLY A 329 -33.63 -14.70 3.09
CA GLY A 329 -32.51 -14.72 4.02
C GLY A 329 -31.45 -13.71 3.62
N SER A 330 -30.58 -13.38 4.57
CA SER A 330 -29.48 -12.44 4.35
C SER A 330 -28.21 -12.90 5.02
N ALA A 331 -27.07 -12.55 4.46
CA ALA A 331 -25.76 -12.71 5.08
C ALA A 331 -25.01 -11.37 5.03
N GLU A 332 -24.57 -10.87 6.19
CA GLU A 332 -23.76 -9.66 6.28
C GLU A 332 -22.28 -10.04 6.14
N LEU A 333 -21.59 -9.43 5.17
CA LEU A 333 -20.21 -9.75 4.84
C LEU A 333 -19.26 -8.97 5.75
N SER A 334 -18.26 -9.67 6.27
CA SER A 334 -17.16 -9.09 7.03
C SER A 334 -15.83 -9.66 6.52
N VAL A 335 -14.76 -8.89 6.66
CA VAL A 335 -13.41 -9.34 6.27
C VAL A 335 -13.03 -10.57 7.09
N VAL A 336 -12.62 -11.64 6.42
CA VAL A 336 -12.03 -12.81 7.08
C VAL A 336 -10.58 -12.47 7.39
N GLY A 337 -10.22 -12.42 8.68
CA GLY A 337 -8.82 -12.19 9.08
C GLY A 337 -7.91 -13.29 8.56
N ASN A 338 -6.84 -12.91 7.86
CA ASN A 338 -5.80 -13.81 7.36
C ASN A 338 -5.02 -14.49 8.49
#